data_AF-A0A0W8ANC0-F1
#
_entry.id   AF-A0A0W8ANC0-F1
#
_cell.length_a   1.000
_cell.length_b   1.000
_cell.length_c   1.000
_cell.angle_alpha   90.00
_cell.angle_beta   90.00
_cell.angle_gamma   90.00
#
_symmetry.space_group_name_H-M   'P 1'
#
loop_
_entity.id
_entity.type
_entity.pdbx_description
1 polymer ?
#
loop_
_entity_poly.entity_id
_entity_poly.type
_entity_poly.pdbx_seq_one_letter_code
_entity_poly.pdbx_strand_id
1 'polypeptide(L)' 'MRPLTDKQKSRLWEQTRNTNFQASRRLEGVTVPLVTLTAEEALARLATLRREYER' A
#
# COMPACT_ATOMS: atom_id res chain seq x y z
N MET A 1 -12.86 -3.82 -26.97
CA MET A 1 -12.65 -3.10 -25.69
C MET A 1 -11.72 -1.92 -25.93
N ARG A 2 -12.01 -0.73 -25.42
CA ARG A 2 -11.07 0.40 -25.49
C ARG A 2 -9.97 0.21 -24.43
N PRO A 3 -8.69 0.45 -24.74
CA PRO A 3 -7.61 0.34 -23.76
C PRO A 3 -7.77 1.40 -22.67
N LEU A 4 -7.35 1.06 -21.45
CA LEU A 4 -7.32 2.00 -20.34
C LEU A 4 -6.30 3.11 -20.59
N THR A 5 -6.66 4.33 -20.25
CA THR A 5 -5.71 5.45 -20.19
C THR A 5 -4.78 5.28 -19.00
N ASP A 6 -3.63 5.95 -19.02
CA ASP A 6 -2.67 5.84 -17.92
C ASP A 6 -3.25 6.36 -16.61
N LYS A 7 -4.07 7.42 -16.64
CA LYS A 7 -4.80 7.89 -15.46
C LYS A 7 -5.74 6.83 -14.89
N GLN A 8 -6.41 6.05 -15.74
CA GLN A 8 -7.28 4.96 -15.30
C GLN A 8 -6.48 3.82 -14.68
N LYS A 9 -5.33 3.46 -15.27
CA LYS A 9 -4.43 2.43 -14.71
C LYS A 9 -3.90 2.85 -13.34
N SER A 10 -3.40 4.09 -13.20
CA SER A 10 -2.87 4.59 -11.93
C SER A 10 -3.94 4.59 -10.84
N ARG A 11 -5.17 5.03 -11.16
CA ARG A 11 -6.28 5.01 -10.22
C ARG A 11 -6.64 3.59 -9.77
N LEU A 12 -6.67 2.63 -10.70
CA LEU A 12 -6.94 1.23 -10.37
C LEU A 12 -5.86 0.65 -9.46
N TRP A 13 -4.59 0.97 -9.73
CA TRP A 13 -3.47 0.57 -8.88
C TRP A 13 -3.61 1.14 -7.46
N GLU A 14 -3.85 2.45 -7.33
CA GLU A 14 -4.02 3.10 -6.03
C GLU A 14 -5.16 2.48 -5.21
N GLN A 15 -6.27 2.12 -5.86
CA GLN A 15 -7.42 1.49 -5.22
C GLN A 15 -7.14 0.07 -4.71
N THR A 16 -6.19 -0.66 -5.33
CA THR A 16 -6.01 -2.09 -5.09
C THR A 16 -4.71 -2.43 -4.37
N ARG A 17 -3.69 -1.57 -4.43
CA ARG A 17 -2.32 -1.87 -3.96
C ARG A 17 -2.24 -2.37 -2.50
N ASN A 18 -2.99 -1.77 -1.58
CA ASN A 18 -2.91 -2.12 -0.16
C ASN A 18 -3.59 -3.46 0.14
N THR A 19 -4.76 -3.70 -0.46
CA THR A 19 -5.46 -4.99 -0.36
C THR A 19 -4.63 -6.11 -0.99
N ASN A 20 -4.04 -5.85 -2.15
CA ASN A 20 -3.16 -6.81 -2.83
C ASN A 20 -1.92 -7.13 -1.99
N PHE A 21 -1.28 -6.12 -1.39
CA PHE A 21 -0.14 -6.35 -0.51
C PHE A 21 -0.53 -7.20 0.71
N GLN A 22 -1.66 -6.92 1.36
CA GLN A 22 -2.15 -7.73 2.47
C GLN A 22 -2.41 -9.18 2.05
N ALA A 23 -3.07 -9.39 0.90
CA ALA A 23 -3.30 -10.72 0.36
C ALA A 23 -1.99 -11.44 0.01
N SER A 24 -1.02 -10.74 -0.58
CA SER A 24 0.32 -11.27 -0.85
C SER A 24 1.00 -11.76 0.43
N ARG A 25 0.92 -11.00 1.53
CA ARG A 25 1.50 -11.41 2.82
C ARG A 25 0.83 -12.66 3.38
N ARG A 26 -0.47 -12.85 3.17
CA ARG A 26 -1.15 -14.08 3.56
C ARG A 26 -0.63 -15.31 2.81
N LEU A 27 -0.17 -15.17 1.56
CA LEU A 27 0.47 -16.27 0.82
C LEU A 27 1.78 -16.72 1.46
N GLU A 28 2.46 -15.82 2.17
CA GLU A 28 3.67 -16.09 2.96
C GLU A 28 3.34 -16.55 4.39
N GLY A 29 2.06 -16.77 4.72
CA GLY A 29 1.62 -17.13 6.07
C GLY A 29 1.62 -15.97 7.07
N VAL A 30 1.82 -14.73 6.62
CA VAL A 30 1.90 -13.56 7.49
C VAL A 30 0.57 -12.82 7.52
N THR A 31 0.00 -12.65 8.72
CA THR A 31 -1.21 -11.84 8.93
C THR A 31 -0.83 -10.43 9.34
N VAL A 32 -1.18 -9.43 8.51
CA VAL A 32 -0.96 -8.00 8.79
C VAL A 32 -2.26 -7.19 8.67
N PRO A 33 -2.42 -6.10 9.44
CA PRO A 33 -3.52 -5.17 9.27
C PRO A 33 -3.55 -4.55 7.86
N LEU A 34 -4.74 -4.20 7.37
CA LEU A 34 -4.88 -3.48 6.12
C LEU A 34 -4.38 -2.04 6.29
N VAL A 35 -3.53 -1.58 5.38
CA VAL A 35 -3.12 -0.17 5.34
C VAL A 35 -4.22 0.65 4.68
N THR A 36 -4.81 1.58 5.43
CA THR A 36 -5.86 2.50 4.96
C THR A 36 -5.37 3.94 4.77
N LEU A 37 -4.09 4.18 5.03
CA LEU A 37 -3.45 5.50 4.95
C LEU A 37 -3.35 5.99 3.50
N THR A 38 -3.41 7.31 3.32
CA THR A 38 -2.99 7.94 2.06
C THR A 38 -1.49 7.77 1.84
N ALA A 39 -1.00 8.14 0.65
CA ALA A 39 0.43 8.11 0.36
C ALA A 39 1.22 9.05 1.30
N GLU A 40 0.72 10.27 1.56
CA GLU A 40 1.39 11.22 2.45
C GLU A 40 1.42 10.72 3.90
N GLU A 41 0.29 10.21 4.38
CA GLU A 41 0.18 9.66 5.75
C GLU A 41 1.10 8.47 5.96
N ALA A 42 1.21 7.59 4.96
CA ALA A 42 2.13 6.44 5.01
C ALA A 42 3.59 6.90 5.11
N LEU A 43 4.00 7.93 4.35
CA LEU A 43 5.35 8.49 4.43
C LEU A 43 5.64 9.11 5.81
N ALA A 44 4.70 9.86 6.37
CA ALA A 44 4.82 10.42 7.72
C ALA A 44 4.93 9.33 8.79
N ARG A 45 4.15 8.25 8.65
CA ARG A 45 4.22 7.09 9.56
C ARG A 45 5.56 6.37 9.46
N LEU A 46 6.07 6.17 8.25
CA LEU A 46 7.39 5.56 8.03
C LEU A 46 8.52 6.38 8.66
N ALA A 47 8.49 7.72 8.51
CA ALA A 47 9.48 8.59 9.14
C ALA A 47 9.47 8.48 10.67
N THR A 48 8.27 8.29 11.25
CA THR A 48 8.12 8.08 12.70
C THR A 48 8.66 6.72 13.14
N LEU A 49 8.32 5.65 12.42
CA LEU A 49 8.80 4.30 12.71
C LEU A 49 10.32 4.19 12.61
N ARG A 50 10.95 4.82 11.60
CA ARG A 50 12.42 4.84 11.50
C ARG A 50 13.07 5.42 12.75
N ARG A 51 12.58 6.58 13.24
CA ARG A 51 13.10 7.18 14.49
C ARG A 51 12.92 6.30 15.72
N GLU A 52 11.89 5.46 15.74
CA GLU A 52 11.57 4.57 16.86
C GLU A 52 12.51 3.35 16.89
N TYR A 53 12.78 2.75 15.73
CA TYR A 53 13.50 1.47 15.63
C TYR A 53 14.97 1.56 15.18
N GLU A 54 15.42 2.70 14.64
CA GLU A 54 16.82 2.91 14.22
C GLU A 54 17.70 3.55 15.33
N ARG A 55 17.18 3.67 16.55
CA ARG A 55 17.96 4.04 17.74
C ARG A 55 18.62 2.82 18.37
#